data_AF-A0A7S0JYP8-F1
#
_entry.id   AF-A0A7S0JYP8-F1
#
_cell.length_a   1.000
_cell.length_b   1.000
_cell.length_c   1.000
_cell.angle_alpha   90.00
_cell.angle_beta   90.00
_cell.angle_gamma   90.00
#
_symmetry.space_group_name_H-M   'P 1'
#
loop_
_entity.id
_entity.type
_entity.pdbx_description
1 polymer ?
#
loop_
_entity_poly.entity_id
_entity_poly.type
_entity_poly.pdbx_seq_one_letter_code
_entity_poly.pdbx_strand_id
1 'polypeptide(L)'
;SNSPPSEKHLPAAEARAPAPAAQRLRSMPGAISQADAAQRWRWLGCLPVLAGRAALSEPPDAVALVPGIDGSSNWGSQAMLKYLFLGSRSSGALEPTVRAEDEALEDVVLVVRAQREKESFGADVAVYAPAAAGSSATRLITTLAGPNRHILRSDEADRDADKAEEFKARAFVDMVRGCKRVAFPLDSPPAGAEASPGHVASSPVERWPLVQAYGNADLATGGFFTMVHSVSDATAAVGALLSHVDAHALRSVACSAASTLQQQMSLTVALAAARRTPARRATMSVQLLADALRNFAEFSAMQAPDGDAHVPPAARVGDAEPGPAGEASAAPAALCGAGVVVGEATGAEDPAAALAAPPATPLAEAGAGGSPALHGVAEAWDPASGLRASRVLFLSAPRAPSGPEAVLRNVHAALLASHRAALAALSSLVDASSAGAFPPPGE
;
A
#
# COMPACT_ATOMS: atom_id res chain seq x y z
N SER A 1 -77.83 -26.57 0.43
CA SER A 1 -78.01 -25.11 0.27
C SER A 1 -76.74 -24.52 -0.32
N ASN A 2 -76.88 -24.14 -1.60
CA ASN A 2 -76.07 -23.27 -2.45
C ASN A 2 -74.59 -22.99 -2.14
N SER A 3 -73.78 -23.48 -3.09
CA SER A 3 -72.45 -23.06 -3.51
C SER A 3 -72.27 -21.53 -3.63
N PRO A 4 -71.02 -21.02 -3.51
CA PRO A 4 -70.68 -19.64 -3.80
C PRO A 4 -70.53 -19.39 -5.32
N PRO A 5 -70.78 -18.16 -5.83
CA PRO A 5 -70.57 -17.86 -7.24
C PRO A 5 -69.23 -17.17 -7.53
N SER A 6 -68.52 -17.76 -8.50
CA SER A 6 -67.97 -17.13 -9.70
C SER A 6 -66.69 -16.29 -9.61
N GLU A 7 -65.56 -16.97 -9.84
CA GLU A 7 -64.37 -16.39 -10.47
C GLU A 7 -64.69 -15.91 -11.90
N LYS A 8 -64.35 -14.65 -12.21
CA LYS A 8 -64.11 -14.20 -13.57
C LYS A 8 -62.61 -13.91 -13.72
N HIS A 9 -61.95 -14.76 -14.48
CA HIS A 9 -60.62 -14.53 -15.03
C HIS A 9 -60.63 -13.35 -16.01
N LEU A 10 -59.65 -12.46 -15.87
CA LEU A 10 -59.04 -11.66 -16.94
C LEU A 10 -57.52 -11.62 -16.69
N PRO A 11 -56.68 -11.63 -17.75
CA PRO A 11 -55.32 -12.16 -17.69
C PRO A 11 -54.33 -11.16 -17.12
N ALA A 12 -53.44 -11.66 -16.24
CA ALA A 12 -52.26 -10.91 -15.83
C ALA A 12 -51.29 -10.83 -17.02
N ALA A 13 -51.11 -9.62 -17.56
CA ALA A 13 -49.98 -9.33 -18.42
C ALA A 13 -48.69 -9.52 -17.62
N GLU A 14 -47.83 -10.42 -18.08
CA GLU A 14 -46.48 -10.64 -17.57
C GLU A 14 -45.65 -9.35 -17.68
N ALA A 15 -45.62 -8.55 -16.62
CA ALA A 15 -44.52 -7.65 -16.37
C ALA A 15 -43.37 -8.48 -15.77
N ARG A 16 -42.50 -8.98 -16.65
CA ARG A 16 -41.21 -9.59 -16.31
C ARG A 16 -40.45 -8.60 -15.42
N ALA A 17 -40.47 -8.81 -14.11
CA ALA A 17 -39.57 -8.13 -13.20
C ALA A 17 -38.13 -8.48 -13.64
N PRO A 18 -37.22 -7.50 -13.79
CA PRO A 18 -35.84 -7.81 -14.07
C PRO A 18 -35.32 -8.68 -12.91
N ALA A 19 -34.78 -9.85 -13.26
CA ALA A 19 -34.14 -10.75 -12.32
C ALA A 19 -33.17 -9.95 -11.44
N PRO A 20 -33.12 -10.21 -10.11
CA PRO A 20 -32.16 -9.52 -9.25
C PRO A 20 -30.78 -9.83 -9.79
N ALA A 21 -30.15 -8.82 -10.38
CA ALA A 21 -28.77 -8.87 -10.80
C ALA A 21 -27.99 -9.41 -9.61
N ALA A 22 -27.38 -10.58 -9.85
CA ALA A 22 -26.64 -11.36 -8.89
C ALA A 22 -25.96 -10.45 -7.85
N GLN A 23 -26.12 -10.81 -6.58
CA GLN A 23 -25.14 -10.55 -5.54
C GLN A 23 -23.75 -10.90 -6.09
N ARG A 24 -23.13 -9.94 -6.79
CA ARG A 24 -21.70 -9.90 -7.00
C ARG A 24 -21.16 -9.80 -5.59
N LEU A 25 -20.54 -10.89 -5.16
CA LEU A 25 -19.72 -11.01 -3.96
C LEU A 25 -19.18 -9.63 -3.59
N ARG A 26 -19.80 -9.02 -2.58
CA ARG A 26 -19.22 -7.85 -1.91
C ARG A 26 -18.01 -8.39 -1.16
N SER A 27 -16.89 -8.52 -1.87
CA SER A 27 -15.59 -8.63 -1.22
C SER A 27 -15.47 -7.43 -0.30
N MET A 28 -15.19 -7.69 0.98
CA MET A 28 -14.86 -6.64 1.93
C MET A 28 -13.79 -5.72 1.30
N PRO A 29 -13.93 -4.38 1.40
CA PRO A 29 -12.89 -3.47 0.96
C PRO A 29 -11.62 -3.79 1.76
N GLY A 30 -10.65 -4.46 1.12
CA GLY A 30 -9.38 -4.86 1.75
C GLY A 30 -8.89 -6.26 1.39
N ALA A 31 -9.76 -7.22 1.04
CA ALA A 31 -9.30 -8.57 0.71
C ALA A 31 -8.68 -8.63 -0.69
N ILE A 32 -7.48 -9.22 -0.81
CA ILE A 32 -6.82 -9.46 -2.10
C ILE A 32 -7.61 -10.45 -2.95
N SER A 33 -7.81 -10.16 -4.24
CA SER A 33 -8.49 -11.10 -5.13
C SER A 33 -7.54 -12.22 -5.58
N GLN A 34 -8.11 -13.34 -6.02
CA GLN A 34 -7.30 -14.45 -6.55
C GLN A 34 -6.43 -14.04 -7.74
N ALA A 35 -6.93 -13.14 -8.60
CA ALA A 35 -6.21 -12.65 -9.77
C ALA A 35 -5.02 -11.76 -9.37
N ASP A 36 -5.19 -10.87 -8.40
CA ASP A 36 -4.09 -10.03 -7.90
C ASP A 36 -3.04 -10.88 -7.19
N ALA A 37 -3.47 -11.84 -6.37
CA ALA A 37 -2.57 -12.77 -5.72
C ALA A 37 -1.75 -13.56 -6.74
N ALA A 38 -2.39 -14.10 -7.79
CA ALA A 38 -1.70 -14.81 -8.87
C ALA A 38 -0.67 -13.92 -9.59
N GLN A 39 -0.98 -12.63 -9.79
CA GLN A 39 -0.03 -11.66 -10.35
C GLN A 39 1.18 -11.42 -9.43
N ARG A 40 0.96 -11.22 -8.12
CA ARG A 40 2.04 -11.07 -7.14
C ARG A 40 2.94 -12.31 -7.09
N TRP A 41 2.35 -13.51 -7.17
CA TRP A 41 3.11 -14.77 -7.26
C TRP A 41 3.97 -14.88 -8.52
N ARG A 42 3.48 -14.38 -9.67
CA ARG A 42 4.30 -14.33 -10.90
C ARG A 42 5.50 -13.41 -10.73
N TRP A 43 5.31 -12.24 -10.13
CA TRP A 43 6.42 -11.33 -9.82
C TRP A 43 7.39 -11.91 -8.81
N LEU A 44 6.89 -12.66 -7.82
CA LEU A 44 7.73 -13.37 -6.86
C LEU A 44 8.70 -14.32 -7.57
N GLY A 45 8.29 -14.97 -8.66
CA GLY A 45 9.18 -15.81 -9.48
C GLY A 45 10.38 -15.07 -10.08
N CYS A 46 10.32 -13.75 -10.23
CA CYS A 46 11.44 -12.94 -10.68
C CYS A 46 12.44 -12.62 -9.57
N LEU A 47 12.14 -12.94 -8.31
CA LEU A 47 12.93 -12.52 -7.15
C LEU A 47 14.40 -12.98 -7.21
N PRO A 48 14.74 -14.22 -7.63
CA PRO A 48 16.16 -14.60 -7.80
C PRO A 48 16.87 -13.75 -8.86
N VAL A 49 16.21 -13.44 -9.98
CA VAL A 49 16.79 -12.59 -11.04
C VAL A 49 16.99 -11.17 -10.54
N LEU A 50 16.03 -10.62 -9.80
CA LEU A 50 16.14 -9.29 -9.18
C LEU A 50 17.28 -9.24 -8.16
N ALA A 51 17.44 -10.28 -7.34
CA ALA A 51 18.52 -10.39 -6.37
C ALA A 51 19.91 -10.39 -7.05
N GLY A 52 20.08 -11.19 -8.10
CA GLY A 52 21.32 -11.19 -8.89
C GLY A 52 21.62 -9.80 -9.48
N ARG A 53 20.62 -9.15 -10.09
CA ARG A 53 20.76 -7.80 -10.64
C ARG A 53 21.14 -6.76 -9.59
N ALA A 54 20.46 -6.76 -8.44
CA ALA A 54 20.74 -5.82 -7.36
C ALA A 54 22.16 -6.00 -6.79
N ALA A 55 22.63 -7.24 -6.71
CA ALA A 55 23.97 -7.57 -6.26
C ALA A 55 25.05 -7.49 -7.38
N LEU A 56 24.69 -7.06 -8.60
CA LEU A 56 25.56 -7.07 -9.78
C LEU A 56 26.27 -8.42 -9.98
N SER A 57 25.55 -9.51 -9.72
CA SER A 57 26.06 -10.88 -9.75
C SER A 57 25.09 -11.84 -10.43
N GLU A 58 25.56 -13.06 -10.67
CA GLU A 58 24.72 -14.14 -11.17
C GLU A 58 23.55 -14.42 -10.21
N PRO A 59 22.32 -14.64 -10.71
CA PRO A 59 21.16 -14.92 -9.86
C PRO A 59 21.41 -16.08 -8.87
N PRO A 60 21.03 -15.94 -7.58
CA PRO A 60 21.05 -17.06 -6.66
C PRO A 60 20.15 -18.20 -7.16
N ASP A 61 20.43 -19.41 -6.70
CA ASP A 61 19.64 -20.59 -7.08
C ASP A 61 18.27 -20.57 -6.40
N ALA A 62 18.19 -19.95 -5.22
CA ALA A 62 16.93 -19.69 -4.54
C ALA A 62 16.98 -18.42 -3.70
N VAL A 63 15.81 -17.83 -3.45
CA VAL A 63 15.59 -16.82 -2.42
C VAL A 63 14.66 -17.40 -1.37
N ALA A 64 15.10 -17.42 -0.11
CA ALA A 64 14.34 -17.93 1.02
C ALA A 64 13.76 -16.76 1.84
N LEU A 65 12.49 -16.89 2.21
CA LEU A 65 11.75 -15.97 3.06
C LEU A 65 11.33 -16.75 4.31
N VAL A 66 11.91 -16.37 5.44
CA VAL A 66 11.68 -16.99 6.74
C VAL A 66 11.18 -15.89 7.67
N PRO A 67 9.87 -15.71 7.80
CA PRO A 67 9.28 -14.75 8.73
C PRO A 67 9.37 -15.28 10.18
N GLY A 68 8.81 -14.51 11.12
CA GLY A 68 8.63 -14.94 12.51
C GLY A 68 9.92 -15.24 13.26
N ILE A 69 9.78 -15.88 14.41
CA ILE A 69 10.88 -16.21 15.34
C ILE A 69 11.96 -17.08 14.65
N ASP A 70 11.54 -17.97 13.75
CA ASP A 70 12.41 -18.88 13.01
C ASP A 70 13.41 -18.18 12.08
N GLY A 71 13.05 -16.99 11.59
CA GLY A 71 13.92 -16.09 10.84
C GLY A 71 14.44 -14.91 11.67
N SER A 72 14.45 -15.02 13.00
CA SER A 72 14.83 -13.91 13.91
C SER A 72 13.98 -12.64 13.71
N SER A 73 12.70 -12.81 13.41
CA SER A 73 11.72 -11.75 13.12
C SER A 73 12.11 -10.86 11.94
N ASN A 74 12.70 -11.47 10.91
CA ASN A 74 13.19 -10.78 9.72
C ASN A 74 12.10 -9.94 9.04
N TRP A 75 12.36 -8.63 8.90
CA TRP A 75 11.38 -7.67 8.42
C TRP A 75 11.03 -7.92 6.95
N GLY A 76 12.04 -8.15 6.10
CA GLY A 76 11.82 -8.36 4.67
C GLY A 76 10.93 -9.56 4.36
N SER A 77 11.12 -10.66 5.10
CA SER A 77 10.30 -11.87 4.98
C SER A 77 8.86 -11.62 5.47
N GLN A 78 8.68 -10.99 6.64
CA GLN A 78 7.35 -10.66 7.15
C GLN A 78 6.59 -9.72 6.20
N ALA A 79 7.23 -8.66 5.72
CA ALA A 79 6.64 -7.71 4.78
C ALA A 79 6.22 -8.39 3.48
N MET A 80 7.05 -9.30 2.95
CA MET A 80 6.72 -10.05 1.74
C MET A 80 5.52 -10.98 1.95
N LEU A 81 5.41 -11.65 3.10
CA LEU A 81 4.23 -12.47 3.37
C LEU A 81 2.97 -11.63 3.54
N LYS A 82 3.03 -10.50 4.24
CA LYS A 82 1.88 -9.57 4.32
C LYS A 82 1.46 -9.08 2.94
N TYR A 83 2.43 -8.79 2.07
CA TYR A 83 2.18 -8.45 0.69
C TYR A 83 1.51 -9.59 -0.09
N LEU A 84 2.01 -10.81 -0.01
CA LEU A 84 1.43 -11.93 -0.76
C LEU A 84 0.05 -12.36 -0.23
N PHE A 85 -0.11 -12.40 1.10
CA PHE A 85 -1.27 -13.01 1.75
C PHE A 85 -2.34 -12.01 2.17
N LEU A 86 -1.97 -10.82 2.62
CA LEU A 86 -2.92 -9.85 3.19
C LEU A 86 -3.21 -8.68 2.26
N GLY A 87 -2.53 -8.59 1.12
CA GLY A 87 -2.68 -7.44 0.22
C GLY A 87 -1.91 -6.20 0.69
N SER A 88 -1.40 -6.20 1.93
CA SER A 88 -0.77 -5.04 2.56
C SER A 88 0.55 -4.65 1.91
N ARG A 89 0.83 -3.35 1.89
CA ARG A 89 2.11 -2.78 1.46
C ARG A 89 2.88 -2.13 2.60
N SER A 90 2.25 -2.01 3.77
CA SER A 90 2.79 -1.25 4.88
C SER A 90 3.81 -2.09 5.65
N SER A 91 4.91 -1.42 6.03
CA SER A 91 5.99 -1.94 6.89
C SER A 91 5.58 -2.22 8.34
N GLY A 92 4.34 -1.89 8.72
CA GLY A 92 3.87 -2.02 10.10
C GLY A 92 3.89 -3.48 10.57
N ALA A 93 4.32 -3.69 11.81
CA ALA A 93 4.03 -4.91 12.56
C ALA A 93 2.54 -5.25 12.44
N LEU A 94 2.18 -6.53 12.55
CA LEU A 94 0.75 -6.91 12.55
C LEU A 94 0.05 -6.03 13.61
N GLU A 95 -0.94 -5.23 13.20
CA GLU A 95 -1.69 -4.35 14.11
C GLU A 95 -2.19 -5.17 15.31
N PRO A 96 -2.34 -4.61 16.52
CA PRO A 96 -2.70 -5.36 17.74
C PRO A 96 -4.02 -6.16 17.67
N THR A 97 -4.80 -6.02 16.59
CA THR A 97 -5.98 -6.83 16.27
C THR A 97 -5.70 -7.91 15.22
N VAL A 98 -4.52 -8.55 15.30
CA VAL A 98 -4.14 -9.69 14.45
C VAL A 98 -5.20 -10.77 14.57
N ARG A 99 -5.79 -11.20 13.45
CA ARG A 99 -6.59 -12.42 13.47
C ARG A 99 -5.62 -13.57 13.72
N ALA A 100 -5.95 -14.55 14.56
CA ALA A 100 -5.03 -15.67 14.85
C ALA A 100 -4.49 -16.38 13.59
N GLU A 101 -5.22 -16.34 12.48
CA GLU A 101 -4.79 -16.84 11.16
C GLU A 101 -3.68 -15.99 10.50
N ASP A 102 -3.58 -14.71 10.82
CA ASP A 102 -2.52 -13.81 10.35
C ASP A 102 -1.24 -13.97 11.19
N GLU A 103 -1.37 -14.32 12.48
CA GLU A 103 -0.24 -14.67 13.36
C GLU A 103 0.43 -15.97 12.88
N ALA A 104 -0.37 -16.96 12.47
CA ALA A 104 0.14 -18.21 11.91
C ALA A 104 0.87 -18.06 10.55
N LEU A 105 0.84 -16.87 9.91
CA LEU A 105 1.69 -16.58 8.76
C LEU A 105 3.16 -16.43 9.15
N GLU A 106 3.46 -16.15 10.42
CA GLU A 106 4.84 -16.05 10.91
C GLU A 106 5.60 -17.38 10.88
N ASP A 107 4.87 -18.50 10.80
CA ASP A 107 5.42 -19.85 10.69
C ASP A 107 5.47 -20.36 9.23
N VAL A 108 5.02 -19.56 8.25
CA VAL A 108 5.03 -19.95 6.84
C VAL A 108 6.41 -19.68 6.24
N VAL A 109 7.02 -20.69 5.63
CA VAL A 109 8.34 -20.55 4.98
C VAL A 109 8.18 -20.65 3.46
N LEU A 110 8.78 -19.71 2.72
CA LEU A 110 8.78 -19.69 1.26
C LEU A 110 10.20 -19.81 0.72
N VAL A 111 10.39 -20.67 -0.28
CA VAL A 111 11.65 -20.72 -1.05
C VAL A 111 11.32 -20.61 -2.53
N VAL A 112 11.81 -19.53 -3.15
CA VAL A 112 11.62 -19.23 -4.57
C VAL A 112 12.87 -19.65 -5.32
N ARG A 113 12.78 -20.72 -6.10
CA ARG A 113 13.89 -21.26 -6.88
C ARG A 113 13.98 -20.60 -8.26
N ALA A 114 15.20 -20.34 -8.70
CA ALA A 114 15.46 -19.83 -10.03
C ALA A 114 15.15 -20.92 -11.08
N GLN A 115 14.24 -20.63 -12.02
CA GLN A 115 14.06 -21.47 -13.20
C GLN A 115 15.21 -21.22 -14.18
N ARG A 116 15.95 -22.28 -14.52
CA ARG A 116 17.06 -22.21 -15.49
C ARG A 116 16.66 -22.62 -16.91
N GLU A 117 15.47 -23.20 -17.10
CA GLU A 117 15.00 -23.66 -18.41
C GLU A 117 14.29 -22.54 -19.18
N LYS A 118 14.72 -22.32 -20.42
CA LYS A 118 14.44 -21.14 -21.26
C LYS A 118 12.97 -20.96 -21.70
N GLU A 119 12.09 -21.92 -21.47
CA GLU A 119 10.79 -21.98 -22.17
C GLU A 119 9.55 -21.91 -21.26
N SER A 120 9.72 -21.88 -19.94
CA SER A 120 8.59 -21.74 -19.01
C SER A 120 8.80 -20.58 -18.04
N PHE A 121 8.11 -19.46 -18.29
CA PHE A 121 7.96 -18.36 -17.35
C PHE A 121 7.03 -18.82 -16.20
N GLY A 122 7.58 -19.48 -15.20
CA GLY A 122 6.88 -19.86 -13.97
C GLY A 122 7.79 -19.68 -12.75
N ALA A 123 7.23 -19.33 -11.60
CA ALA A 123 7.97 -19.38 -10.34
C ALA A 123 7.99 -20.84 -9.86
N ASP A 124 9.16 -21.42 -9.57
CA ASP A 124 9.24 -22.64 -8.77
C ASP A 124 9.28 -22.25 -7.30
N VAL A 125 8.15 -22.45 -6.62
CA VAL A 125 7.96 -21.99 -5.25
C VAL A 125 7.63 -23.19 -4.38
N ALA A 126 8.51 -23.43 -3.41
CA ALA A 126 8.24 -24.34 -2.33
C ALA A 126 7.67 -23.56 -1.14
N VAL A 127 6.63 -24.09 -0.52
CA VAL A 127 5.89 -23.46 0.58
C VAL A 127 5.70 -24.48 1.69
N TYR A 128 6.25 -24.19 2.86
CA TYR A 128 5.81 -24.80 4.12
C TYR A 128 4.74 -23.91 4.74
N ALA A 129 3.62 -24.48 5.17
CA ALA A 129 2.58 -23.74 5.87
C ALA A 129 1.90 -24.62 6.93
N PRO A 130 1.84 -24.21 8.21
CA PRO A 130 1.21 -25.00 9.26
C PRO A 130 -0.32 -25.09 9.06
N ALA A 131 -0.97 -26.10 9.64
CA ALA A 131 -2.44 -26.17 9.60
C ALA A 131 -3.11 -24.94 10.24
N ALA A 132 -2.48 -24.33 11.25
CA ALA A 132 -2.98 -23.15 11.95
C ALA A 132 -3.11 -21.92 11.03
N ALA A 133 -2.33 -21.83 9.94
CA ALA A 133 -2.46 -20.76 8.94
C ALA A 133 -3.79 -20.83 8.15
N GLY A 134 -4.57 -21.89 8.37
CA GLY A 134 -5.99 -21.95 8.09
C GLY A 134 -6.37 -21.80 6.62
N SER A 135 -7.62 -21.37 6.40
CA SER A 135 -8.19 -21.25 5.04
C SER A 135 -7.63 -20.05 4.26
N SER A 136 -7.04 -19.06 4.93
CA SER A 136 -6.50 -17.84 4.32
C SER A 136 -5.17 -18.10 3.61
N ALA A 137 -4.20 -18.74 4.29
CA ALA A 137 -2.98 -19.22 3.63
C ALA A 137 -3.33 -20.28 2.57
N THR A 138 -4.25 -21.20 2.86
CA THR A 138 -4.66 -22.24 1.90
C THR A 138 -5.33 -21.65 0.65
N ARG A 139 -6.17 -20.60 0.75
CA ARG A 139 -6.78 -19.94 -0.42
C ARG A 139 -5.78 -19.25 -1.32
N LEU A 140 -4.69 -18.71 -0.78
CA LEU A 140 -3.72 -17.93 -1.55
C LEU A 140 -2.52 -18.76 -2.00
N ILE A 141 -2.20 -19.82 -1.26
CA ILE A 141 -1.34 -20.90 -1.73
C ILE A 141 -2.04 -21.64 -2.88
N THR A 142 -3.36 -21.83 -2.85
CA THR A 142 -4.09 -22.48 -3.97
C THR A 142 -4.18 -21.62 -5.22
N THR A 143 -4.06 -20.29 -5.12
CA THR A 143 -4.02 -19.35 -6.26
C THR A 143 -2.63 -19.20 -6.90
N LEU A 144 -1.60 -19.84 -6.35
CA LEU A 144 -0.32 -20.05 -7.04
C LEU A 144 -0.60 -20.70 -8.40
N ALA A 145 -0.51 -19.90 -9.46
CA ALA A 145 -0.65 -20.37 -10.84
C ALA A 145 0.73 -20.79 -11.36
N GLY A 146 0.93 -22.08 -11.59
CA GLY A 146 2.15 -22.63 -12.18
C GLY A 146 2.30 -24.13 -11.90
N PRO A 147 2.97 -24.89 -12.79
CA PRO A 147 3.17 -26.34 -12.61
C PRO A 147 4.16 -26.69 -11.48
N ASN A 148 5.00 -25.75 -11.03
CA ASN A 148 6.12 -26.01 -10.12
C ASN A 148 5.81 -25.46 -8.72
N ARG A 149 4.82 -26.06 -8.03
CA ARG A 149 4.48 -25.74 -6.65
C ARG A 149 4.69 -26.94 -5.75
N HIS A 150 5.44 -26.75 -4.68
CA HIS A 150 5.67 -27.76 -3.65
C HIS A 150 5.09 -27.28 -2.31
N ILE A 151 3.86 -27.70 -2.00
CA ILE A 151 3.25 -27.43 -0.67
C ILE A 151 3.65 -28.58 0.26
N LEU A 152 4.32 -28.25 1.35
CA LEU A 152 4.75 -29.21 2.38
C LEU A 152 3.87 -29.03 3.61
N ARG A 153 3.06 -30.05 3.92
CA ARG A 153 2.11 -30.13 5.04
C ARG A 153 2.06 -31.56 5.61
N SER A 154 1.76 -31.69 6.89
CA SER A 154 1.60 -32.99 7.55
C SER A 154 0.54 -32.95 8.64
N ASP A 155 -0.62 -33.58 8.36
CA ASP A 155 -1.74 -33.70 9.30
C ASP A 155 -1.36 -34.43 10.60
N GLU A 156 -0.31 -35.25 10.57
CA GLU A 156 0.21 -35.97 11.74
C GLU A 156 1.11 -35.08 12.59
N ALA A 157 1.89 -34.21 11.94
CA ALA A 157 2.74 -33.24 12.61
C ALA A 157 1.90 -32.13 13.25
N ASP A 158 0.78 -31.73 12.63
CA ASP A 158 -0.11 -30.69 13.14
C ASP A 158 -0.80 -31.04 14.49
N ARG A 159 -0.70 -32.30 14.96
CA ARG A 159 -1.26 -32.76 16.25
C ARG A 159 -0.28 -32.69 17.41
N ASP A 160 1.00 -32.43 17.13
CA ASP A 160 2.09 -32.52 18.09
C ASP A 160 3.14 -31.44 17.77
N ALA A 161 3.31 -30.47 18.67
CA ALA A 161 4.17 -29.32 18.43
C ALA A 161 5.62 -29.72 18.12
N ASP A 162 6.16 -30.75 18.79
CA ASP A 162 7.54 -31.19 18.57
C ASP A 162 7.70 -31.82 17.17
N LYS A 163 6.69 -32.58 16.72
CA LYS A 163 6.67 -33.14 15.36
C LYS A 163 6.45 -32.08 14.29
N ALA A 164 5.68 -31.03 14.57
CA ALA A 164 5.52 -29.89 13.69
C ALA A 164 6.85 -29.17 13.46
N GLU A 165 7.63 -28.94 14.52
CA GLU A 165 8.96 -28.35 14.44
C GLU A 165 9.96 -29.24 13.68
N GLU A 166 9.99 -30.56 13.95
CA GLU A 166 10.84 -31.49 13.18
C GLU A 166 10.46 -31.50 11.69
N PHE A 167 9.16 -31.54 11.40
CA PHE A 167 8.66 -31.54 10.02
C PHE A 167 9.01 -30.23 9.30
N LYS A 168 8.87 -29.07 9.97
CA LYS A 168 9.26 -27.76 9.43
C LYS A 168 10.75 -27.73 9.07
N ALA A 169 11.62 -28.22 9.95
CA ALA A 169 13.06 -28.30 9.68
C ALA A 169 13.36 -29.21 8.48
N ARG A 170 12.74 -30.39 8.41
CA ARG A 170 12.91 -31.33 7.28
C ARG A 170 12.35 -30.76 5.97
N ALA A 171 11.21 -30.06 6.03
CA ALA A 171 10.64 -29.34 4.91
C ALA A 171 11.62 -28.28 4.40
N PHE A 172 12.20 -27.47 5.27
CA PHE A 172 13.19 -26.47 4.89
C PHE A 172 14.41 -27.10 4.18
N VAL A 173 14.94 -28.21 4.71
CA VAL A 173 16.03 -28.97 4.05
C VAL A 173 15.64 -29.40 2.63
N ASP A 174 14.44 -29.96 2.46
CA ASP A 174 13.94 -30.37 1.15
C ASP A 174 13.75 -29.16 0.21
N MET A 175 13.30 -28.02 0.73
CA MET A 175 13.08 -26.77 -0.01
C MET A 175 14.37 -26.14 -0.52
N VAL A 176 15.52 -26.31 0.14
CA VAL A 176 16.82 -25.79 -0.33
C VAL A 176 17.71 -26.83 -0.99
N ARG A 177 17.31 -28.12 -0.98
CA ARG A 177 18.11 -29.20 -1.55
C ARG A 177 18.49 -28.92 -3.01
N GLY A 178 19.78 -29.07 -3.32
CA GLY A 178 20.33 -28.86 -4.67
C GLY A 178 20.65 -27.40 -5.02
N CYS A 179 20.26 -26.43 -4.19
CA CYS A 179 20.69 -25.04 -4.34
C CYS A 179 22.12 -24.90 -3.83
N LYS A 180 23.02 -24.25 -4.58
CA LYS A 180 24.37 -23.91 -4.09
C LYS A 180 24.39 -22.50 -3.50
N ARG A 181 23.61 -21.59 -4.08
CA ARG A 181 23.53 -20.18 -3.67
C ARG A 181 22.10 -19.87 -3.21
N VAL A 182 21.94 -19.52 -1.95
CA VAL A 182 20.64 -19.15 -1.37
C VAL A 182 20.72 -17.72 -0.87
N ALA A 183 19.81 -16.86 -1.32
CA ALA A 183 19.73 -15.49 -0.85
C ALA A 183 18.62 -15.33 0.19
N PHE A 184 18.82 -14.41 1.12
CA PHE A 184 17.84 -14.04 2.14
C PHE A 184 17.77 -12.50 2.19
N PRO A 185 16.61 -11.89 2.49
CA PRO A 185 16.60 -10.51 2.95
C PRO A 185 17.34 -10.44 4.30
N LEU A 186 18.46 -9.72 4.39
CA LEU A 186 19.32 -9.71 5.58
C LEU A 186 19.03 -8.60 6.58
N ASP A 187 17.99 -7.79 6.30
CA ASP A 187 17.63 -6.55 6.99
C ASP A 187 18.73 -5.47 6.89
N SER A 188 18.37 -4.32 6.32
CA SER A 188 18.96 -3.05 6.76
C SER A 188 17.90 -2.39 7.64
N PRO A 189 18.24 -1.83 8.80
CA PRO A 189 17.25 -1.19 9.65
C PRO A 189 16.49 -0.10 8.87
N PRO A 190 15.23 0.20 9.24
CA PRO A 190 14.56 1.39 8.72
C PRO A 190 15.47 2.60 8.94
N ALA A 191 15.53 3.48 7.94
CA ALA A 191 16.43 4.62 7.90
C ALA A 191 16.42 5.39 9.24
N GLY A 192 17.51 5.28 10.02
CA GLY A 192 17.63 5.94 11.33
C GLY A 192 18.35 5.14 12.42
N ALA A 193 18.58 3.84 12.27
CA ALA A 193 19.42 3.10 13.22
C ALA A 193 20.88 3.07 12.72
N GLU A 194 21.78 3.70 13.47
CA GLU A 194 23.21 3.74 13.16
C GLU A 194 23.79 2.32 13.09
N ALA A 195 24.32 1.96 11.92
CA ALA A 195 25.13 0.77 11.78
C ALA A 195 26.42 0.95 12.61
N SER A 196 26.50 0.29 13.76
CA SER A 196 27.73 0.25 14.55
C SER A 196 28.83 -0.46 13.74
N PRO A 197 29.94 0.22 13.40
CA PRO A 197 31.01 -0.39 12.63
C PRO A 197 31.89 -1.22 13.58
N GLY A 198 31.96 -2.55 13.38
CA GLY A 198 32.96 -3.33 14.12
C GLY A 198 32.76 -4.83 14.33
N HIS A 199 31.76 -5.50 13.75
CA HIS A 199 31.68 -6.97 13.84
C HIS A 199 31.46 -7.61 12.46
N VAL A 200 32.57 -7.87 11.77
CA VAL A 200 32.62 -8.78 10.62
C VAL A 200 32.88 -10.19 11.16
N ALA A 201 31.84 -11.01 11.36
CA ALA A 201 31.96 -12.48 11.48
C ALA A 201 30.58 -13.16 11.63
N SER A 202 30.35 -14.20 10.83
CA SER A 202 29.13 -15.02 10.71
C SER A 202 27.95 -14.30 10.02
N SER A 203 27.48 -14.87 8.91
CA SER A 203 26.23 -14.43 8.27
C SER A 203 25.14 -14.37 9.34
N PRO A 204 24.40 -13.25 9.52
CA PRO A 204 23.36 -13.15 10.56
C PRO A 204 22.32 -14.28 10.44
N VAL A 205 22.14 -14.82 9.24
CA VAL A 205 21.28 -15.96 8.91
C VAL A 205 21.68 -17.24 9.62
N GLU A 206 22.98 -17.50 9.85
CA GLU A 206 23.40 -18.73 10.52
C GLU A 206 22.87 -18.78 11.95
N ARG A 207 22.56 -17.64 12.59
CA ARG A 207 22.00 -17.58 13.94
C ARG A 207 20.48 -17.80 13.99
N TRP A 208 19.81 -17.88 12.85
CA TRP A 208 18.36 -18.05 12.81
C TRP A 208 17.96 -19.46 13.27
N PRO A 209 16.94 -19.62 14.13
CA PRO A 209 16.56 -20.92 14.68
C PRO A 209 16.32 -22.00 13.62
N LEU A 210 15.61 -21.68 12.53
CA LEU A 210 15.36 -22.65 11.45
C LEU A 210 16.64 -23.02 10.68
N VAL A 211 17.56 -22.06 10.53
CA VAL A 211 18.85 -22.30 9.86
C VAL A 211 19.78 -23.11 10.77
N GLN A 212 19.74 -22.90 12.08
CA GLN A 212 20.43 -23.75 13.05
C GLN A 212 19.90 -25.19 13.03
N ALA A 213 18.58 -25.37 12.89
CA ALA A 213 17.97 -26.69 12.77
C ALA A 213 18.48 -27.47 11.54
N TYR A 214 18.86 -26.78 10.45
CA TYR A 214 19.50 -27.41 9.28
C TYR A 214 20.80 -28.16 9.63
N GLY A 215 21.56 -27.66 10.60
CA GLY A 215 22.80 -28.28 11.06
C GLY A 215 22.61 -29.51 11.96
N ASN A 216 21.36 -29.89 12.28
CA ASN A 216 21.09 -31.06 13.09
C ASN A 216 21.57 -32.34 12.40
N ALA A 217 22.38 -33.14 13.10
CA ALA A 217 22.95 -34.39 12.60
C ALA A 217 21.88 -35.38 12.10
N ASP A 218 20.70 -35.37 12.71
CA ASP A 218 19.59 -36.26 12.35
C ASP A 218 18.96 -35.93 10.98
N LEU A 219 19.20 -34.73 10.45
CA LEU A 219 18.74 -34.32 9.11
C LEU A 219 19.74 -34.65 7.99
N ALA A 220 20.94 -35.14 8.34
CA ALA A 220 21.96 -35.61 7.40
C ALA A 220 22.29 -34.63 6.25
N THR A 221 22.36 -33.33 6.57
CA THR A 221 22.52 -32.24 5.60
C THR A 221 23.94 -32.01 5.10
N GLY A 222 24.95 -32.61 5.77
CA GLY A 222 26.37 -32.46 5.43
C GLY A 222 27.09 -31.32 6.17
N GLY A 223 26.44 -30.67 7.14
CA GLY A 223 27.06 -29.66 8.02
C GLY A 223 26.13 -28.48 8.30
N PHE A 224 26.71 -27.40 8.83
CA PHE A 224 26.03 -26.11 9.00
C PHE A 224 25.59 -25.53 7.66
N PHE A 225 24.56 -24.67 7.67
CA PHE A 225 23.93 -24.19 6.44
C PHE A 225 24.93 -23.46 5.53
N THR A 226 25.69 -22.50 6.09
CA THR A 226 26.71 -21.73 5.35
C THR A 226 27.93 -22.56 4.92
N MET A 227 28.12 -23.78 5.42
CA MET A 227 29.14 -24.70 4.91
C MET A 227 28.67 -25.40 3.62
N VAL A 228 27.37 -25.60 3.46
CA VAL A 228 26.77 -26.30 2.31
C VAL A 228 26.32 -25.31 1.23
N HIS A 229 25.78 -24.16 1.64
CA HIS A 229 25.21 -23.15 0.76
C HIS A 229 25.93 -21.81 0.92
N SER A 230 26.25 -21.13 -0.19
CA SER A 230 26.71 -19.75 -0.12
C SER A 230 25.53 -18.80 0.06
N VAL A 231 25.61 -17.89 1.03
CA VAL A 231 24.56 -16.94 1.37
C VAL A 231 24.80 -15.58 0.72
N SER A 232 23.74 -14.93 0.24
CA SER A 232 23.77 -13.57 -0.34
C SER A 232 22.56 -12.74 0.09
N ASP A 233 22.63 -11.42 -0.08
CA ASP A 233 21.55 -10.50 0.31
C ASP A 233 20.51 -10.29 -0.80
N ALA A 234 19.23 -10.39 -0.45
CA ALA A 234 18.08 -10.12 -1.31
C ALA A 234 17.26 -8.89 -0.89
N THR A 235 17.71 -8.10 0.10
CA THR A 235 16.95 -6.99 0.68
C THR A 235 16.50 -5.97 -0.37
N ALA A 236 17.41 -5.52 -1.25
CA ALA A 236 17.09 -4.59 -2.31
C ALA A 236 16.06 -5.15 -3.32
N ALA A 237 16.13 -6.45 -3.63
CA ALA A 237 15.18 -7.10 -4.52
C ALA A 237 13.78 -7.24 -3.90
N VAL A 238 13.71 -7.58 -2.61
CA VAL A 238 12.46 -7.59 -1.83
C VAL A 238 11.85 -6.19 -1.79
N GLY A 239 12.66 -5.16 -1.48
CA GLY A 239 12.22 -3.76 -1.48
C GLY A 239 11.68 -3.29 -2.85
N ALA A 240 12.36 -3.66 -3.94
CA ALA A 240 11.91 -3.35 -5.29
C ALA A 240 10.52 -3.97 -5.60
N LEU A 241 10.28 -5.21 -5.17
CA LEU A 241 9.01 -5.89 -5.39
C LEU A 241 7.88 -5.28 -4.53
N LEU A 242 8.16 -4.99 -3.26
CA LEU A 242 7.21 -4.31 -2.35
C LEU A 242 6.83 -2.90 -2.85
N SER A 243 7.75 -2.21 -3.52
CA SER A 243 7.50 -0.88 -4.08
C SER A 243 6.54 -0.88 -5.27
N HIS A 244 6.33 -2.02 -5.94
CA HIS A 244 5.59 -2.09 -7.19
C HIS A 244 4.08 -1.88 -6.99
N VAL A 245 3.50 -0.84 -7.59
CA VAL A 245 2.06 -0.52 -7.45
C VAL A 245 1.25 -1.45 -8.35
N ASP A 246 0.42 -2.30 -7.73
CA ASP A 246 -0.45 -3.24 -8.43
C ASP A 246 -1.92 -2.82 -8.40
N ALA A 247 -2.77 -3.58 -9.10
CA ALA A 247 -4.17 -3.26 -9.22
C ALA A 247 -4.89 -3.30 -7.86
N HIS A 248 -4.48 -4.19 -6.94
CA HIS A 248 -5.01 -4.24 -5.59
C HIS A 248 -4.63 -2.98 -4.78
N ALA A 249 -3.35 -2.59 -4.82
CA ALA A 249 -2.86 -1.37 -4.18
C ALA A 249 -3.61 -0.14 -4.68
N LEU A 250 -3.74 0.00 -6.00
CA LEU A 250 -4.45 1.11 -6.62
C LEU A 250 -5.91 1.15 -6.20
N ARG A 251 -6.60 0.00 -6.15
CA ARG A 251 -7.99 -0.07 -5.66
C ARG A 251 -8.10 0.26 -4.17
N SER A 252 -7.17 -0.22 -3.34
CA SER A 252 -7.15 0.08 -1.92
C SER A 252 -7.03 1.58 -1.67
N VAL A 253 -6.07 2.23 -2.35
CA VAL A 253 -5.88 3.69 -2.32
C VAL A 253 -7.12 4.43 -2.88
N ALA A 254 -7.65 4.00 -4.03
CA ALA A 254 -8.79 4.64 -4.67
C ALA A 254 -10.10 4.49 -3.88
N CYS A 255 -10.31 3.39 -3.17
CA CYS A 255 -11.53 3.15 -2.41
C CYS A 255 -11.43 3.68 -0.98
N SER A 256 -10.32 3.45 -0.29
CA SER A 256 -10.16 3.85 1.11
C SER A 256 -9.77 5.33 1.21
N ALA A 257 -8.55 5.68 0.78
CA ALA A 257 -8.01 7.02 0.97
C ALA A 257 -8.81 8.11 0.25
N ALA A 258 -9.31 7.86 -0.97
CA ALA A 258 -10.13 8.85 -1.67
C ALA A 258 -11.48 9.09 -0.97
N SER A 259 -12.13 8.04 -0.44
CA SER A 259 -13.40 8.16 0.29
C SER A 259 -13.22 8.96 1.58
N THR A 260 -12.13 8.69 2.28
CA THR A 260 -11.68 9.40 3.47
C THR A 260 -11.43 10.88 3.19
N LEU A 261 -10.60 11.21 2.19
CA LEU A 261 -10.35 12.59 1.76
C LEU A 261 -11.65 13.31 1.34
N GLN A 262 -12.54 12.61 0.65
CA GLN A 262 -13.85 13.14 0.27
C GLN A 262 -14.70 13.45 1.51
N GLN A 263 -14.73 12.57 2.50
CA GLN A 263 -15.46 12.77 3.75
C GLN A 263 -14.89 13.95 4.53
N GLN A 264 -13.57 14.02 4.69
CA GLN A 264 -12.89 15.14 5.35
C GLN A 264 -13.27 16.48 4.71
N MET A 265 -13.12 16.56 3.38
CA MET A 265 -13.43 17.78 2.64
C MET A 265 -14.93 18.15 2.77
N SER A 266 -15.81 17.15 2.78
CA SER A 266 -17.25 17.35 2.96
C SER A 266 -17.59 17.86 4.37
N LEU A 267 -16.92 17.34 5.40
CA LEU A 267 -17.09 17.80 6.79
C LEU A 267 -16.62 19.24 6.98
N THR A 268 -15.50 19.64 6.38
CA THR A 268 -15.02 21.03 6.41
C THR A 268 -16.02 21.98 5.77
N VAL A 269 -16.59 21.61 4.61
CA VAL A 269 -17.65 22.39 3.96
C VAL A 269 -18.93 22.42 4.82
N ALA A 270 -19.32 21.29 5.42
CA ALA A 270 -20.48 21.21 6.30
C ALA A 270 -20.30 22.07 7.56
N LEU A 271 -19.10 22.11 8.14
CA LEU A 271 -18.76 22.96 9.29
C LEU A 271 -18.92 24.44 8.95
N ALA A 272 -18.44 24.87 7.78
CA ALA A 272 -18.67 26.22 7.27
C ALA A 272 -20.17 26.51 7.04
N ALA A 273 -20.94 25.53 6.58
CA ALA A 273 -22.36 25.65 6.29
C ALA A 273 -23.27 25.55 7.54
N ALA A 274 -22.81 24.92 8.62
CA ALA A 274 -23.58 24.69 9.85
C ALA A 274 -24.04 25.99 10.51
N ARG A 275 -23.29 27.08 10.31
CA ARG A 275 -23.73 28.42 10.69
C ARG A 275 -24.71 28.95 9.63
N ARG A 276 -26.01 28.88 9.95
CA ARG A 276 -27.10 29.20 9.01
C ARG A 276 -27.11 30.66 8.52
N THR A 277 -26.68 31.62 9.34
CA THR A 277 -26.67 33.03 8.97
C THR A 277 -25.28 33.50 8.50
N PRO A 278 -25.19 34.39 7.49
CA PRO A 278 -23.92 34.97 7.05
C PRO A 278 -23.14 35.64 8.17
N ALA A 279 -23.82 36.34 9.08
CA ALA A 279 -23.21 36.98 10.25
C ALA A 279 -22.51 35.98 11.18
N ARG A 280 -23.10 34.79 11.39
CA ARG A 280 -22.48 33.73 12.22
C ARG A 280 -21.37 32.97 11.49
N ARG A 281 -21.38 32.96 10.15
CA ARG A 281 -20.25 32.44 9.36
C ARG A 281 -19.06 33.40 9.43
N ALA A 282 -19.32 34.70 9.39
CA ALA A 282 -18.30 35.73 9.44
C ALA A 282 -17.49 35.71 10.75
N THR A 283 -18.07 35.24 11.86
CA THR A 283 -17.38 35.09 13.15
C THR A 283 -16.55 33.81 13.28
N MET A 284 -16.58 32.91 12.30
CA MET A 284 -15.73 31.70 12.34
C MET A 284 -14.28 32.10 12.09
N SER A 285 -13.34 31.51 12.84
CA SER A 285 -11.91 31.67 12.57
C SER A 285 -11.47 30.79 11.40
N VAL A 286 -10.42 31.21 10.70
CA VAL A 286 -9.77 30.38 9.67
C VAL A 286 -9.20 29.11 10.29
N GLN A 287 -8.60 29.23 11.48
CA GLN A 287 -8.08 28.11 12.26
C GLN A 287 -9.12 27.00 12.50
N LEU A 288 -10.38 27.34 12.85
CA LEU A 288 -11.42 26.34 13.08
C LEU A 288 -11.70 25.47 11.83
N LEU A 289 -11.63 26.05 10.64
CA LEU A 289 -11.79 25.31 9.38
C LEU A 289 -10.55 24.46 9.07
N ALA A 290 -9.36 24.96 9.38
CA ALA A 290 -8.10 24.25 9.18
C ALA A 290 -7.94 23.04 10.12
N ASP A 291 -8.34 23.18 11.39
CA ASP A 291 -8.23 22.12 12.39
C ASP A 291 -9.10 20.91 12.05
N ALA A 292 -10.24 21.13 11.37
CA ALA A 292 -11.08 20.05 10.84
C ALA A 292 -10.35 19.17 9.81
N LEU A 293 -9.37 19.71 9.08
CA LEU A 293 -8.54 18.96 8.13
C LEU A 293 -7.28 18.41 8.79
N ARG A 294 -6.63 19.18 9.67
CA ARG A 294 -5.40 18.79 10.37
C ARG A 294 -5.56 17.60 11.29
N ASN A 295 -6.59 17.59 12.14
CA ASN A 295 -6.81 16.49 13.10
C ASN A 295 -6.86 15.13 12.40
N PHE A 296 -7.38 15.09 11.18
CA PHE A 296 -7.44 13.88 10.40
C PHE A 296 -6.08 13.49 9.79
N ALA A 297 -5.35 14.47 9.24
CA ALA A 297 -4.01 14.23 8.70
C ALA A 297 -3.06 13.74 9.81
N GLU A 298 -3.16 14.31 11.01
CA GLU A 298 -2.44 13.87 12.21
C GLU A 298 -2.83 12.45 12.61
N PHE A 299 -4.13 12.13 12.63
CA PHE A 299 -4.60 10.77 12.91
C PHE A 299 -4.13 9.75 11.87
N SER A 300 -4.11 10.12 10.60
CA SER A 300 -3.61 9.26 9.51
C SER A 300 -2.09 9.10 9.58
N ALA A 301 -1.37 10.16 9.96
CA ALA A 301 0.07 10.10 10.20
C ALA A 301 0.41 9.15 11.37
N MET A 302 -0.40 9.14 12.43
CA MET A 302 -0.23 8.20 13.55
C MET A 302 -0.47 6.73 13.16
N GLN A 303 -1.20 6.47 12.08
CA GLN A 303 -1.43 5.12 11.55
C GLN A 303 -0.40 4.71 10.48
N ALA A 304 0.36 5.67 9.94
CA ALA A 304 1.44 5.35 9.03
C ALA A 304 2.58 4.71 9.86
N PRO A 305 3.06 3.50 9.51
CA PRO A 305 4.16 2.90 10.25
C PRO A 305 5.42 3.77 10.15
N ASP A 306 6.17 3.84 11.25
CA ASP A 306 7.39 4.65 11.37
C ASP A 306 8.34 4.37 10.19
N GLY A 307 8.54 5.38 9.34
CA GLY A 307 9.42 5.31 8.15
C GLY A 307 8.71 5.20 6.79
N ASP A 308 7.40 4.97 6.75
CA ASP A 308 6.61 4.80 5.52
C ASP A 308 5.70 5.99 5.19
N ALA A 309 5.82 7.11 5.91
CA ALA A 309 5.23 8.36 5.44
C ALA A 309 5.68 8.58 4.00
N HIS A 310 4.73 8.58 3.06
CA HIS A 310 5.05 8.61 1.64
C HIS A 310 5.64 10.00 1.34
N VAL A 311 6.96 10.13 1.48
CA VAL A 311 7.67 11.35 1.08
C VAL A 311 7.48 11.45 -0.43
N PRO A 312 6.94 12.56 -0.95
CA PRO A 312 6.65 12.70 -2.37
C PRO A 312 7.93 12.44 -3.21
N PRO A 313 7.77 11.93 -4.45
CA PRO A 313 8.89 11.45 -5.29
C PRO A 313 9.94 12.51 -5.65
N ALA A 314 9.73 13.78 -5.31
CA ALA A 314 10.74 14.82 -5.41
C ALA A 314 11.93 14.66 -4.43
N ALA A 315 11.81 13.80 -3.41
CA ALA A 315 12.87 13.60 -2.41
C ALA A 315 13.78 12.37 -2.67
N ARG A 316 13.60 11.64 -3.79
CA ARG A 316 14.32 10.38 -4.04
C ARG A 316 15.24 10.43 -5.27
N VAL A 317 15.68 11.62 -5.68
CA VAL A 317 16.69 11.76 -6.74
C VAL A 317 17.96 12.35 -6.16
N GLY A 318 19.04 11.56 -6.18
CA GLY A 318 20.41 12.08 -6.11
C GLY A 318 21.37 11.17 -5.34
N ASP A 319 22.13 10.38 -6.09
CA ASP A 319 23.44 9.88 -5.66
C ASP A 319 24.31 11.06 -5.19
N ALA A 320 24.50 11.21 -3.88
CA ALA A 320 25.49 12.11 -3.31
C ALA A 320 26.12 11.42 -2.09
N GLU A 321 27.42 11.16 -2.19
CA GLU A 321 28.27 10.67 -1.10
C GLU A 321 28.03 11.47 0.20
N PRO A 322 28.06 10.82 1.37
CA PRO A 322 27.80 11.48 2.64
C PRO A 322 28.96 12.40 3.02
N GLY A 323 28.77 13.70 2.80
CA GLY A 323 29.62 14.75 3.38
C GLY A 323 29.45 14.84 4.90
N PRO A 324 30.44 15.40 5.62
CA PRO A 324 30.46 15.42 7.07
C PRO A 324 29.32 16.29 7.61
N ALA A 325 28.72 15.82 8.72
CA ALA A 325 27.60 16.41 9.45
C ALA A 325 27.56 17.95 9.39
N GLY A 326 26.64 18.47 8.57
CA GLY A 326 26.42 19.90 8.38
C GLY A 326 25.24 20.11 7.45
N GLU A 327 24.11 20.51 8.05
CA GLU A 327 22.91 21.06 7.39
C GLU A 327 22.32 20.19 6.27
N ALA A 328 21.36 19.35 6.64
CA ALA A 328 20.41 18.77 5.70
C ALA A 328 19.77 19.92 4.89
N SER A 329 20.18 20.04 3.63
CA SER A 329 19.63 20.97 2.65
C SER A 329 18.11 20.77 2.55
N ALA A 330 17.37 21.66 3.22
CA ALA A 330 15.93 21.67 3.25
C ALA A 330 15.39 22.37 1.99
N ALA A 331 15.01 21.60 0.96
CA ALA A 331 14.12 22.08 -0.11
C ALA A 331 13.47 20.91 -0.89
N PRO A 332 12.15 20.93 -1.15
CA PRO A 332 11.07 21.45 -0.34
C PRO A 332 10.22 20.27 0.19
N ALA A 333 10.35 19.99 1.50
CA ALA A 333 9.22 19.49 2.29
C ALA A 333 8.11 20.58 2.45
N ALA A 334 8.24 21.72 1.76
CA ALA A 334 7.43 22.92 1.84
C ALA A 334 6.13 22.86 1.01
N LEU A 335 5.47 21.70 0.96
CA LEU A 335 4.05 21.61 0.57
C LEU A 335 3.26 20.74 1.56
N CYS A 336 3.79 20.52 2.77
CA CYS A 336 3.22 19.56 3.72
C CYS A 336 2.30 20.28 4.72
N GLY A 337 1.00 20.32 4.42
CA GLY A 337 0.01 20.75 5.40
C GLY A 337 -1.41 20.50 4.92
N ALA A 338 -2.16 19.66 5.63
CA ALA A 338 -3.61 19.75 5.56
C ALA A 338 -4.02 21.05 6.25
N GLY A 339 -4.87 21.87 5.62
CA GLY A 339 -5.18 23.20 6.15
C GLY A 339 -6.11 24.01 5.28
N VAL A 340 -6.44 25.21 5.76
CA VAL A 340 -7.29 26.17 5.06
C VAL A 340 -6.65 27.54 5.10
N VAL A 341 -6.52 28.16 3.93
CA VAL A 341 -6.08 29.56 3.76
C VAL A 341 -7.20 30.36 3.06
N VAL A 342 -7.36 31.63 3.41
CA VAL A 342 -8.42 32.49 2.86
C VAL A 342 -7.88 33.87 2.49
N GLY A 343 -8.58 34.57 1.59
CA GLY A 343 -8.27 35.96 1.25
C GLY A 343 -6.85 36.14 0.70
N GLU A 344 -6.13 37.16 1.17
CA GLU A 344 -4.76 37.47 0.71
C GLU A 344 -3.76 36.36 1.03
N ALA A 345 -3.98 35.59 2.09
CA ALA A 345 -3.11 34.47 2.46
C ALA A 345 -3.08 33.35 1.39
N THR A 346 -4.05 33.33 0.47
CA THR A 346 -4.02 32.42 -0.68
C THR A 346 -2.92 32.76 -1.71
N GLY A 347 -2.38 33.97 -1.67
CA GLY A 347 -1.28 34.44 -2.51
C GLY A 347 0.05 34.53 -1.77
N ALA A 348 0.19 33.87 -0.62
CA ALA A 348 1.43 33.86 0.16
C ALA A 348 2.60 33.31 -0.67
N GLU A 349 3.79 33.91 -0.52
CA GLU A 349 5.02 33.44 -1.19
C GLU A 349 5.40 32.03 -0.75
N ASP A 350 5.12 31.70 0.52
CA ASP A 350 5.22 30.34 1.07
C ASP A 350 3.82 29.80 1.42
N PRO A 351 3.17 29.05 0.50
CA PRO A 351 1.85 28.49 0.73
C PRO A 351 1.85 27.41 1.81
N ALA A 352 2.95 26.70 2.04
CA ALA A 352 3.01 25.68 3.08
C ALA A 352 3.10 26.28 4.48
N ALA A 353 3.88 27.34 4.66
CA ALA A 353 3.87 28.09 5.91
C ALA A 353 2.48 28.65 6.21
N ALA A 354 1.79 29.18 5.19
CA ALA A 354 0.42 29.69 5.34
C ALA A 354 -0.60 28.59 5.73
N LEU A 355 -0.46 27.38 5.18
CA LEU A 355 -1.28 26.22 5.57
C LEU A 355 -0.94 25.68 6.96
N ALA A 356 0.35 25.68 7.34
CA ALA A 356 0.83 25.17 8.61
C ALA A 356 0.39 26.05 9.80
N ALA A 357 0.35 27.37 9.63
CA ALA A 357 0.00 28.32 10.67
C ALA A 357 -1.14 29.28 10.25
N PRO A 358 -2.37 28.77 10.07
CA PRO A 358 -3.49 29.59 9.67
C PRO A 358 -3.90 30.51 10.82
N PRO A 359 -4.26 31.76 10.51
CA PRO A 359 -4.54 32.76 11.53
C PRO A 359 -5.83 32.43 12.31
N ALA A 360 -5.87 32.86 13.57
CA ALA A 360 -7.09 32.83 14.39
C ALA A 360 -8.12 33.92 13.97
N THR A 361 -7.77 34.76 13.00
CA THR A 361 -8.60 35.86 12.49
C THR A 361 -9.97 35.37 12.01
N PRO A 362 -11.06 36.09 12.34
CA PRO A 362 -12.38 35.75 11.84
C PRO A 362 -12.48 35.94 10.32
N LEU A 363 -13.33 35.16 9.66
CA LEU A 363 -13.57 35.27 8.21
C LEU A 363 -14.04 36.68 7.78
N ALA A 364 -14.66 37.43 8.70
CA ALA A 364 -15.04 38.82 8.50
C ALA A 364 -13.86 39.78 8.24
N GLU A 365 -12.66 39.40 8.67
CA GLU A 365 -11.46 40.24 8.68
C GLU A 365 -10.28 39.59 7.94
N ALA A 366 -10.46 38.36 7.43
CA ALA A 366 -9.39 37.58 6.82
C ALA A 366 -9.20 37.85 5.31
N GLY A 367 -9.89 38.84 4.76
CA GLY A 367 -9.75 39.33 3.39
C GLY A 367 -8.77 40.50 3.28
N ALA A 368 -8.72 41.10 2.09
CA ALA A 368 -7.78 42.18 1.80
C ALA A 368 -7.98 43.40 2.70
N GLY A 369 -6.91 43.87 3.34
CA GLY A 369 -6.96 45.03 4.23
C GLY A 369 -7.95 44.91 5.40
N GLY A 370 -8.19 43.70 5.91
CA GLY A 370 -9.15 43.47 7.00
C GLY A 370 -10.62 43.40 6.55
N SER A 371 -10.87 43.30 5.25
CA SER A 371 -12.21 43.08 4.70
C SER A 371 -12.65 41.61 4.86
N PRO A 372 -13.94 41.28 4.64
CA PRO A 372 -14.38 39.89 4.65
C PRO A 372 -13.73 39.06 3.54
N ALA A 373 -13.25 37.87 3.88
CA ALA A 373 -12.72 36.92 2.90
C ALA A 373 -13.82 36.47 1.92
N LEU A 374 -13.56 36.60 0.62
CA LEU A 374 -14.49 36.18 -0.44
C LEU A 374 -14.22 34.75 -0.91
N HIS A 375 -12.96 34.32 -0.85
CA HIS A 375 -12.49 33.01 -1.29
C HIS A 375 -11.48 32.41 -0.31
N GLY A 376 -11.22 31.12 -0.48
CA GLY A 376 -10.14 30.40 0.18
C GLY A 376 -9.79 29.10 -0.52
N VAL A 377 -8.74 28.45 -0.04
CA VAL A 377 -8.29 27.13 -0.48
C VAL A 377 -8.24 26.22 0.73
N ALA A 378 -8.87 25.07 0.61
CA ALA A 378 -8.76 23.97 1.56
C ALA A 378 -7.92 22.87 0.92
N GLU A 379 -6.87 22.43 1.61
CA GLU A 379 -6.01 21.33 1.19
C GLU A 379 -6.09 20.20 2.22
N ALA A 380 -6.41 19.00 1.77
CA ALA A 380 -6.39 17.78 2.54
C ALA A 380 -5.29 16.87 2.01
N TRP A 381 -4.63 16.17 2.92
CA TRP A 381 -3.55 15.25 2.62
C TRP A 381 -3.69 14.01 3.49
N ASP A 382 -3.51 12.84 2.87
CA ASP A 382 -3.39 11.56 3.54
C ASP A 382 -1.92 11.09 3.46
N PRO A 383 -1.16 11.17 4.57
CA PRO A 383 0.25 10.75 4.61
C PRO A 383 0.48 9.27 4.29
N ALA A 384 -0.49 8.41 4.60
CA ALA A 384 -0.35 6.96 4.43
C ALA A 384 -0.43 6.55 2.95
N SER A 385 -1.28 7.20 2.16
CA SER A 385 -1.38 6.94 0.71
C SER A 385 -0.62 7.94 -0.16
N GLY A 386 -0.22 9.08 0.40
CA GLY A 386 0.34 10.21 -0.35
C GLY A 386 -0.71 10.99 -1.16
N LEU A 387 -1.99 10.62 -1.09
CA LEU A 387 -3.06 11.32 -1.82
C LEU A 387 -3.31 12.72 -1.26
N ARG A 388 -3.63 13.64 -2.17
CA ARG A 388 -3.97 15.03 -1.87
C ARG A 388 -5.27 15.41 -2.54
N ALA A 389 -6.04 16.24 -1.85
CA ALA A 389 -7.25 16.83 -2.39
C ALA A 389 -7.30 18.31 -2.02
N SER A 390 -7.38 19.18 -3.03
CA SER A 390 -7.57 20.60 -2.83
C SER A 390 -8.95 21.04 -3.32
N ARG A 391 -9.53 22.04 -2.66
CA ARG A 391 -10.76 22.69 -3.09
C ARG A 391 -10.70 24.19 -2.88
N VAL A 392 -11.23 24.91 -3.87
CA VAL A 392 -11.50 26.34 -3.73
C VAL A 392 -12.85 26.52 -3.03
N LEU A 393 -12.86 27.34 -1.98
CA LEU A 393 -14.03 27.72 -1.21
C LEU A 393 -14.48 29.12 -1.65
N PHE A 394 -15.77 29.28 -1.95
CA PHE A 394 -16.39 30.59 -2.14
C PHE A 394 -17.20 30.92 -0.89
N LEU A 395 -16.76 31.93 -0.13
CA LEU A 395 -17.30 32.26 1.19
C LEU A 395 -18.46 33.25 1.12
N SER A 396 -18.63 33.91 -0.03
CA SER A 396 -19.70 34.85 -0.32
C SER A 396 -20.45 34.49 -1.61
N ALA A 397 -21.72 34.92 -1.69
CA ALA A 397 -22.53 34.84 -2.89
C ALA A 397 -22.36 36.12 -3.73
N PRO A 398 -22.34 36.01 -5.07
CA PRO A 398 -22.20 37.18 -5.93
C PRO A 398 -23.41 38.10 -5.78
N ARG A 399 -23.13 39.37 -5.47
CA ARG A 399 -24.14 40.42 -5.34
C ARG A 399 -24.54 41.04 -6.68
N ALA A 400 -23.63 40.96 -7.66
CA ALA A 400 -23.82 41.45 -9.02
C ALA A 400 -23.09 40.52 -10.01
N PRO A 401 -23.55 40.41 -11.26
CA PRO A 401 -22.96 39.53 -12.28
C PRO A 401 -21.52 39.92 -12.67
N SER A 402 -21.13 41.17 -12.47
CA SER A 402 -19.77 41.70 -12.71
C SER A 402 -19.00 42.03 -11.42
N GLY A 403 -19.53 41.62 -10.26
CA GLY A 403 -18.87 41.83 -8.97
C GLY A 403 -17.63 40.93 -8.80
N PRO A 404 -16.73 41.24 -7.85
CA PRO A 404 -15.50 40.49 -7.61
C PRO A 404 -15.77 39.01 -7.33
N GLU A 405 -16.86 38.67 -6.62
CA GLU A 405 -17.25 37.28 -6.37
C GLU A 405 -17.64 36.53 -7.64
N ALA A 406 -18.30 37.21 -8.59
CA ALA A 406 -18.70 36.62 -9.87
C ALA A 406 -17.49 36.41 -10.78
N VAL A 407 -16.56 37.37 -10.80
CA VAL A 407 -15.30 37.26 -11.55
C VAL A 407 -14.48 36.07 -11.06
N LEU A 408 -14.27 35.93 -9.74
CA LEU A 408 -13.51 34.82 -9.15
C LEU A 408 -14.13 33.45 -9.50
N ARG A 409 -15.46 33.35 -9.49
CA ARG A 409 -16.17 32.12 -9.87
C ARG A 409 -16.00 31.79 -11.35
N ASN A 410 -16.07 32.79 -12.23
CA ASN A 410 -15.89 32.62 -13.66
C ASN A 410 -14.45 32.18 -14.00
N VAL A 411 -13.45 32.79 -13.35
CA VAL A 411 -12.04 32.39 -13.49
C VAL A 411 -11.85 30.93 -13.06
N HIS A 412 -12.37 30.55 -11.89
CA HIS A 412 -12.29 29.17 -11.42
C HIS A 412 -13.00 28.18 -12.35
N ALA A 413 -14.17 28.53 -12.88
CA ALA A 413 -14.88 27.70 -13.84
C ALA A 413 -14.08 27.50 -15.15
N ALA A 414 -13.43 28.56 -15.65
CA ALA A 414 -12.55 28.48 -16.81
C ALA A 414 -11.32 27.59 -16.53
N LEU A 415 -10.71 27.69 -15.35
CA LEU A 415 -9.60 26.83 -14.93
C LEU A 415 -10.02 25.35 -14.89
N LEU A 416 -11.20 25.04 -14.33
CA LEU A 416 -11.72 23.67 -14.32
C LEU A 416 -11.99 23.14 -15.73
N ALA A 417 -12.53 23.96 -16.63
CA ALA A 417 -12.76 23.56 -18.02
C ALA A 417 -11.44 23.26 -18.75
N SER A 418 -10.44 24.14 -18.57
CA SER A 418 -9.09 23.94 -19.13
C SER A 418 -8.43 22.67 -18.58
N HIS A 419 -8.49 22.45 -17.27
CA HIS A 419 -7.93 21.26 -16.64
C HIS A 419 -8.57 19.96 -17.15
N ARG A 420 -9.91 19.94 -17.31
CA ARG A 420 -10.62 18.79 -17.90
C ARG A 420 -10.21 18.53 -19.35
N ALA A 421 -10.04 19.58 -20.15
CA ALA A 421 -9.56 19.44 -21.51
C ALA A 421 -8.13 18.87 -21.57
N ALA A 422 -7.24 19.33 -20.68
CA ALA A 422 -5.89 18.80 -20.57
C ALA A 422 -5.88 17.31 -20.17
N LEU A 423 -6.70 16.91 -19.20
CA LEU A 423 -6.83 15.50 -18.81
C LEU A 423 -7.36 14.62 -19.96
N ALA A 424 -8.33 15.11 -20.73
CA ALA A 424 -8.85 14.38 -21.89
C ALA A 424 -7.76 14.20 -22.97
N ALA A 425 -6.95 15.23 -23.23
CA ALA A 425 -5.82 15.15 -24.14
C ALA A 425 -4.76 14.14 -23.67
N LEU A 426 -4.40 14.16 -22.37
CA LEU A 426 -3.48 13.19 -21.80
C LEU A 426 -4.00 11.75 -21.90
N SER A 427 -5.29 11.52 -21.63
CA SER A 427 -5.91 10.20 -21.81
C SER A 427 -5.75 9.69 -23.24
N SER A 428 -6.00 10.56 -24.23
CA SER A 428 -5.88 10.18 -25.64
C SER A 428 -4.44 9.77 -26.05
N LEU A 429 -3.42 10.34 -25.40
CA LEU A 429 -2.02 9.96 -25.63
C LEU A 429 -1.69 8.58 -25.05
N VAL A 430 -2.25 8.26 -23.87
CA VAL A 430 -2.09 6.94 -23.24
C VAL A 430 -2.79 5.86 -24.07
N ASP A 431 -4.01 6.15 -24.54
CA ASP A 431 -4.77 5.23 -25.40
C ASP A 431 -4.04 5.00 -26.74
N ALA A 432 -3.47 6.04 -27.35
CA ALA A 432 -2.67 5.91 -28.58
C ALA A 432 -1.37 5.11 -28.37
N SER A 433 -0.70 5.26 -27.23
CA SER A 433 0.53 4.52 -26.88
C SER A 433 0.25 3.03 -26.65
N SER A 434 -0.85 2.71 -25.97
CA SER A 434 -1.28 1.32 -25.74
C SER A 434 -1.76 0.61 -27.01
N ALA A 435 -2.23 1.35 -28.02
CA ALA A 435 -2.53 0.81 -29.34
C ALA A 435 -1.26 0.48 -30.18
N GLY A 436 -0.08 0.98 -29.77
CA GLY A 436 1.20 0.78 -30.46
C GLY A 436 2.18 -0.19 -29.78
N ALA A 437 1.86 -0.70 -28.59
CA ALA A 437 2.77 -1.55 -27.81
C ALA A 437 2.10 -2.86 -27.41
N PHE A 438 2.29 -3.89 -28.24
CA PHE A 438 2.48 -5.32 -27.94
C PHE A 438 2.13 -6.11 -29.21
N PRO A 439 3.11 -6.54 -30.04
CA PRO A 439 2.86 -7.73 -30.85
C PRO A 439 2.54 -8.89 -29.89
N PRO A 440 1.59 -9.78 -30.23
CA PRO A 440 1.35 -10.97 -29.43
C PRO A 440 2.67 -11.76 -29.30
N PRO A 441 2.90 -12.45 -28.17
CA PRO A 441 4.04 -13.35 -28.07
C PRO A 441 3.83 -14.48 -29.08
N GLY A 442 4.52 -14.41 -30.22
CA GLY A 442 4.34 -15.36 -31.32
C GLY A 442 4.83 -14.93 -32.71
N GLU A 443 5.51 -13.80 -32.89
CA GLU A 443 6.29 -13.49 -34.10
C GLU A 443 7.75 -13.22 -33.77
#